data_AF-A0A8J6PA90-F1
#
_entry.id   AF-A0A8J6PA90-F1
#
_cell.length_a   1.000
_cell.length_b   1.000
_cell.length_c   1.000
_cell.angle_alpha   90.00
_cell.angle_beta   90.00
_cell.angle_gamma   90.00
#
_symmetry.space_group_name_H-M   'P 1'
#
loop_
_entity.id
_entity.type
_entity.pdbx_description
1 polymer ?
#
loop_
_entity_poly.entity_id
_entity_poly.type
_entity_poly.pdbx_seq_one_letter_code
_entity_poly.pdbx_strand_id
1 'polypeptide(L)' 'MALSVGCSDDTDSATGEITVFAAASLNKPFTELGTRFESGHPGASVRFNFAGSSDLATQIMQGAPADVF' A
#
# COMPACT_ATOMS: atom_id res chain seq x y z
N MET A 1 13.26 -22.00 35.57
CA MET A 1 12.11 -21.80 34.66
C MET A 1 11.92 -20.31 34.49
N ALA A 2 12.39 -19.74 33.38
CA ALA A 2 12.15 -18.35 33.03
C ALA A 2 11.20 -18.36 31.83
N LEU A 3 9.97 -17.90 32.03
CA LEU A 3 9.03 -17.64 30.95
C LEU A 3 9.06 -16.13 30.70
N SER A 4 9.87 -15.72 29.72
CA SER A 4 9.84 -14.36 29.19
C SER A 4 8.54 -14.19 28.41
N VAL A 5 7.56 -13.52 29.02
CA VAL A 5 6.42 -13.00 28.28
C VAL A 5 6.93 -11.84 27.44
N GLY A 6 7.28 -12.12 26.19
CA GLY A 6 7.36 -11.09 25.17
C GLY A 6 5.91 -10.68 24.89
N CYS A 7 5.51 -9.51 25.35
CA CYS A 7 4.39 -8.83 24.71
C CYS A 7 4.78 -8.70 23.24
N SER A 8 4.12 -9.47 22.39
CA SER A 8 4.01 -9.13 20.99
C SER A 8 3.30 -7.78 20.99
N ASP A 9 4.06 -6.70 20.89
CA ASP A 9 3.56 -5.45 20.37
C ASP A 9 3.03 -5.78 18.97
N ASP A 10 1.77 -6.21 18.92
CA ASP A 10 0.88 -6.05 17.79
C ASP A 10 0.63 -4.54 17.66
N THR A 11 1.72 -3.80 17.47
CA THR A 11 1.62 -2.57 16.71
C THR A 11 1.36 -3.09 15.32
N ASP A 12 0.09 -3.07 14.93
CA ASP A 12 -0.43 -3.18 13.57
C ASP A 12 0.23 -2.08 12.70
N SER A 13 1.55 -2.10 12.62
CA SER A 13 2.29 -1.46 11.56
C SER A 13 1.95 -2.35 10.40
N ALA A 14 1.08 -1.89 9.49
CA ALA A 14 0.80 -2.57 8.24
C ALA A 14 2.11 -2.82 7.50
N THR A 15 2.82 -3.90 7.82
CA THR A 15 4.13 -4.18 7.24
C THR A 15 3.88 -4.94 5.96
N GLY A 16 4.22 -4.33 4.83
CA GLY A 16 3.89 -4.90 3.53
C GLY A 16 3.93 -3.87 2.41
N GLU A 17 3.91 -4.38 1.18
CA GLU A 17 3.78 -3.55 -0.02
C GLU A 17 2.30 -3.46 -0.38
N ILE A 18 1.76 -2.25 -0.44
CA ILE A 18 0.39 -1.98 -0.85
C ILE A 18 0.45 -1.41 -2.25
N THR A 19 -0.12 -2.12 -3.22
CA THR A 19 -0.18 -1.68 -4.60
C THR A 19 -1.52 -1.02 -4.91
N VAL A 20 -1.49 0.29 -5.16
CA VAL A 20 -2.67 1.11 -5.40
C VAL A 20 -2.74 1.50 -6.87
N PHE A 21 -3.78 1.06 -7.55
CA PHE A 21 -4.08 1.39 -8.93
C PHE A 21 -5.00 2.60 -8.93
N ALA A 22 -4.58 3.70 -9.54
CA ALA A 22 -5.37 4.92 -9.51
C ALA A 22 -5.33 5.65 -10.85
N ALA A 23 -6.39 6.38 -11.16
CA ALA A 23 -6.40 7.20 -12.37
C ALA A 23 -5.29 8.27 -12.31
N ALA A 24 -4.65 8.54 -13.45
CA ALA A 24 -3.55 9.52 -13.52
C ALA A 24 -3.92 10.92 -13.00
N SER A 25 -5.20 11.31 -13.05
CA SER A 25 -5.68 12.59 -12.48
C SER A 25 -5.57 12.67 -10.95
N LEU A 26 -5.54 11.53 -10.26
CA LEU A 26 -5.44 11.42 -8.81
C LEU A 26 -4.00 11.26 -8.31
N ASN A 27 -3.00 11.34 -9.20
CA ASN A 27 -1.59 11.15 -8.87
C ASN A 27 -1.12 12.07 -7.73
N LYS A 28 -1.41 13.35 -7.84
CA LYS A 28 -0.96 14.38 -6.89
C LYS A 28 -1.48 14.16 -5.47
N PRO A 29 -2.80 14.00 -5.22
CA PRO A 29 -3.30 13.73 -3.88
C PRO A 29 -2.87 12.37 -3.33
N PHE A 30 -2.75 11.33 -4.16
CA PHE A 30 -2.34 10.00 -3.71
C PHE A 30 -0.86 9.95 -3.31
N THR A 31 0.00 10.67 -4.01
CA THR A 31 1.43 10.77 -3.65
C THR A 31 1.59 11.43 -2.27
N GLU A 32 0.83 12.50 -2.00
CA GLU A 32 0.86 13.18 -0.69
C GLU A 32 0.32 12.30 0.43
N LEU A 33 -0.74 11.53 0.16
CA LEU A 33 -1.27 10.52 1.09
C LEU A 33 -0.26 9.39 1.34
N GLY A 34 0.42 8.90 0.31
CA GLY A 34 1.45 7.88 0.41
C GLY A 34 2.59 8.30 1.33
N THR A 35 3.11 9.52 1.14
CA THR A 35 4.15 10.06 2.02
C THR A 35 3.69 10.17 3.49
N ARG A 36 2.45 10.61 3.73
CA ARG A 36 1.89 10.64 5.09
C ARG A 36 1.71 9.26 5.69
N PHE A 37 1.28 8.30 4.88
CA PHE A 37 1.04 6.93 5.30
C PHE A 37 2.36 6.25 5.68
N GLU A 38 3.38 6.32 4.82
CA GLU A 38 4.72 5.78 5.07
C GLU A 38 5.37 6.42 6.30
N SER A 39 5.18 7.74 6.50
CA SER A 39 5.67 8.44 7.69
C SER A 39 5.06 7.91 9.01
N GLY A 40 3.79 7.49 8.98
CA GLY A 40 3.11 6.89 10.13
C GLY A 40 3.32 5.38 10.29
N HIS A 41 3.77 4.69 9.24
CA HIS A 41 3.88 3.23 9.19
C HIS A 41 5.27 2.83 8.69
N PRO A 42 6.30 2.85 9.56
CA PRO A 42 7.70 2.62 9.18
C PRO A 42 8.06 1.18 8.71
N GLY A 43 7.07 0.39 8.28
CA GLY A 43 7.25 -0.89 7.60
C GLY A 43 6.27 -1.12 6.43
N ALA A 44 5.43 -0.14 6.13
CA ALA A 44 4.52 -0.17 4.98
C ALA A 44 5.18 0.56 3.81
N SER A 45 5.08 0.02 2.60
CA SER A 45 5.50 0.69 1.37
C SER A 45 4.31 0.79 0.43
N VAL A 46 4.03 1.98 -0.09
CA VAL A 46 2.89 2.18 -0.99
C VAL A 46 3.39 2.34 -2.42
N ARG A 47 3.07 1.37 -3.28
CA ARG A 47 3.35 1.43 -4.71
C ARG A 47 2.13 1.92 -5.46
N PHE A 48 2.22 3.14 -5.98
CA PHE A 48 1.16 3.67 -6.82
C PHE A 48 1.41 3.34 -8.29
N ASN A 49 0.39 2.83 -8.96
CA ASN A 49 0.37 2.63 -10.39
C ASN A 49 -0.71 3.51 -11.00
N PHE A 50 -0.27 4.58 -11.67
CA PHE A 50 -1.16 5.57 -12.26
C PHE A 50 -1.31 5.34 -13.76
N ALA A 51 -2.51 4.98 -14.22
CA ALA A 51 -2.79 4.78 -15.64
C ALA A 51 -4.21 5.22 -16.02
N GLY A 52 -4.56 5.12 -17.30
CA GLY A 52 -5.95 5.28 -17.74
C GLY A 52 -6.81 4.13 -17.19
N SER A 53 -8.07 4.39 -16.83
CA SER A 53 -8.95 3.37 -16.23
C SER A 53 -9.06 2.10 -17.09
N SER A 54 -9.02 2.22 -18.41
CA SER A 54 -8.97 1.10 -19.35
C SER A 54 -7.69 0.26 -19.24
N ASP A 55 -6.56 0.91 -19.02
CA ASP A 55 -5.26 0.26 -18.87
C ASP A 55 -5.16 -0.44 -17.51
N LEU A 56 -5.66 0.20 -16.44
CA LEU A 56 -5.75 -0.41 -15.11
C LEU A 56 -6.61 -1.67 -15.14
N ALA A 57 -7.81 -1.60 -15.75
CA ALA A 57 -8.67 -2.77 -15.90
C ALA A 57 -7.97 -3.89 -16.68
N THR A 58 -7.26 -3.54 -17.75
CA THR A 58 -6.48 -4.49 -18.55
C THR A 58 -5.37 -5.15 -17.71
N GLN A 59 -4.65 -4.38 -16.91
CA GLN A 59 -3.59 -4.89 -16.04
C GLN A 59 -4.13 -5.82 -14.95
N ILE A 60 -5.26 -5.47 -14.33
CA ILE A 60 -5.94 -6.34 -13.36
C ILE A 60 -6.38 -7.64 -14.03
N MET A 61 -6.97 -7.57 -15.23
CA MET A 61 -7.33 -8.77 -16.01
C MET A 61 -6.12 -9.63 -16.40
N GLN A 62 -4.95 -9.02 -16.59
CA GLN A 62 -3.69 -9.71 -16.85
C GLN A 62 -3.04 -10.31 -15.59
N GLY A 63 -3.62 -10.10 -14.41
CA GLY A 63 -3.14 -10.64 -13.14
C GLY A 63 -2.16 -9.73 -12.42
N ALA A 64 -2.17 -8.42 -12.69
CA ALA A 64 -1.39 -7.48 -11.92
C ALA A 64 -1.88 -7.44 -10.45
N PRO A 65 -0.97 -7.48 -9.47
CA PRO A 65 -1.33 -7.42 -8.05
C PRO A 65 -1.78 -5.99 -7.72
N ALA A 66 -3.09 -5.76 -7.73
CA ALA A 66 -3.69 -4.51 -7.28
C ALA A 66 -4.48 -4.78 -6.01
N ASP A 67 -4.11 -4.11 -4.92
CA ASP A 67 -4.82 -4.21 -3.64
C ASP A 67 -6.03 -3.26 -3.61
N VAL A 68 -5.92 -2.12 -4.32
CA VAL A 68 -6.94 -1.08 -4.39
C VAL A 68 -7.02 -0.54 -5.83
N PHE A 69 -8.22 -0.35 -6.39
CA PHE A 69 -8.47 0.25 -7.71
C PHE A 69 -9.55 1.34 -7.66
#